data_AF-A0A8S3I3U9-F1
#
_entry.id   AF-A0A8S3I3U9-F1
#
_cell.length_a   1.000
_cell.length_b   1.000
_cell.length_c   1.000
_cell.angle_alpha   90.00
_cell.angle_beta   90.00
_cell.angle_gamma   90.00
#
_symmetry.space_group_name_H-M   'P 1'
#
loop_
_entity.id
_entity.type
_entity.pdbx_description
1 polymer ?
#
loop_
_entity_poly.entity_id
_entity_poly.type
_entity_poly.pdbx_seq_one_letter_code
_entity_poly.pdbx_strand_id
1 'polypeptide(L)'
;MKINSKVSNEILMEEYRKIENYVHTLPCGCGEQKTSTDALSYTPIVHPNLSELLSCGPTANTKMNNMDQKRRKKILYYLDVMKGWISRAADFDDSKRYETIKELYKIADVFRKMAIDAQPALPDIFLWMICDSQRVAYARFQPEDLLFNICQGDKGLHSGRVQTIFLKTPRSTYQRFNSSTNAKVQLYLWLGIEEYEPYIFKHLPTGFDMPTLPLQPELKTIRYNGGTFFELRCHCYKARALIAADASGLSDPFL
;
A
#
# COMPACT_ATOMS: atom_id res chain seq x y z
N MET A 1 8.40 23.17 0.25
CA MET A 1 9.81 23.26 0.68
C MET A 1 10.32 24.65 0.31
N LYS A 2 10.78 25.46 1.28
CA LYS A 2 11.37 26.79 0.99
C LYS A 2 12.80 26.57 0.51
N ILE A 3 13.00 26.56 -0.81
CA ILE A 3 14.33 26.53 -1.43
C ILE A 3 14.79 27.98 -1.55
N ASN A 4 15.80 28.37 -0.78
CA ASN A 4 16.40 29.71 -0.85
C ASN A 4 17.85 29.57 -1.34
N SER A 5 18.24 30.48 -2.23
CA SER A 5 19.57 30.70 -2.82
C SER A 5 20.09 29.69 -3.86
N LYS A 6 20.30 30.21 -5.09
CA LYS A 6 21.02 29.63 -6.25
C LYS A 6 20.75 28.16 -6.59
N VAL A 7 19.82 27.95 -7.53
CA VAL A 7 19.64 26.66 -8.19
C VAL A 7 20.79 26.46 -9.17
N SER A 8 21.78 25.64 -8.83
CA SER A 8 22.86 25.28 -9.75
C SER A 8 22.35 24.36 -10.87
N ASN A 9 23.07 24.34 -12.00
CA ASN A 9 22.77 23.43 -13.11
C ASN A 9 22.84 21.95 -12.66
N GLU A 10 23.73 21.62 -11.72
CA GLU A 10 23.85 20.28 -11.15
C GLU A 10 22.57 19.81 -10.46
N ILE A 11 21.91 20.67 -9.68
CA ILE A 11 20.64 20.33 -9.01
C ILE A 11 19.54 20.06 -10.04
N LEU A 12 19.47 20.86 -11.11
CA LEU A 12 18.50 20.67 -12.17
C LEU A 12 18.71 19.34 -12.92
N MET A 13 19.96 19.01 -13.23
CA MET A 13 20.34 17.75 -13.89
C MET A 13 20.03 16.53 -13.03
N GLU A 14 20.26 16.65 -11.72
CA GLU A 14 19.98 15.58 -10.75
C GLU A 14 18.47 15.32 -10.64
N GLU A 15 17.64 16.36 -10.52
CA GLU A 15 16.19 16.20 -10.47
C GLU A 15 15.61 15.61 -11.78
N TYR A 16 16.19 15.96 -12.93
CA TYR A 16 15.82 15.34 -14.19
C TYR A 16 16.17 13.85 -14.24
N ARG A 17 17.40 13.47 -13.85
CA ARG A 17 17.83 12.07 -13.85
C ARG A 17 16.91 11.22 -12.98
N LYS A 18 16.45 11.74 -11.85
CA LYS A 18 15.45 11.07 -11.00
C LYS A 18 14.15 10.80 -11.75
N ILE A 19 13.64 11.77 -12.52
CA ILE A 19 12.42 11.60 -13.31
C ILE A 19 12.65 10.65 -14.48
N GLU A 20 13.76 10.76 -15.19
CA GLU A 20 14.12 9.88 -16.30
C GLU A 20 14.24 8.42 -15.83
N ASN A 21 14.95 8.18 -14.71
CA ASN A 21 15.05 6.87 -14.08
C ASN A 21 13.67 6.34 -13.66
N TYR A 22 12.83 7.17 -13.04
CA TYR A 22 11.45 6.79 -12.69
C TYR A 22 10.62 6.39 -13.91
N VAL A 23 10.74 7.08 -15.05
CA VAL A 23 10.03 6.70 -16.27
C VAL A 23 10.55 5.39 -16.84
N HIS A 24 11.86 5.13 -16.73
CA HIS A 24 12.45 3.86 -17.15
C HIS A 24 12.11 2.68 -16.23
N THR A 25 11.66 2.92 -14.99
CA THR A 25 11.13 1.88 -14.10
C THR A 25 9.63 1.63 -14.26
N LEU A 26 8.91 2.46 -15.01
CA LEU A 26 7.51 2.19 -15.36
C LEU A 26 7.44 0.98 -16.33
N PRO A 27 6.46 0.07 -16.15
CA PRO A 27 6.34 -1.11 -16.99
C PRO A 27 6.10 -0.71 -18.46
N CYS A 28 7.02 -1.12 -19.35
CA CYS A 28 6.96 -0.84 -20.78
C CYS A 28 6.21 -1.90 -21.59
N GLY A 29 5.71 -2.97 -20.94
CA GLY A 29 5.19 -4.18 -21.61
C GLY A 29 6.23 -4.95 -22.43
N CYS A 30 7.53 -4.69 -22.20
CA CYS A 30 8.63 -5.19 -23.02
C CYS A 30 9.60 -6.12 -22.26
N GLY A 31 9.25 -6.55 -21.04
CA GLY A 31 10.00 -7.55 -20.27
C GLY A 31 11.35 -7.12 -19.70
N GLU A 32 11.91 -5.98 -20.11
CA GLU A 32 13.19 -5.47 -19.59
C GLU A 32 12.96 -4.34 -18.57
N GLN A 33 12.90 -4.67 -17.28
CA GLN A 33 12.97 -3.69 -16.20
C GLN A 33 14.40 -3.64 -15.64
N LYS A 34 15.00 -2.45 -15.58
CA LYS A 34 16.29 -2.24 -14.88
C LYS A 34 16.02 -1.96 -13.41
N THR A 35 16.53 -2.81 -12.52
CA THR A 35 16.54 -2.58 -11.07
C THR A 35 17.52 -1.47 -10.73
N SER A 36 17.04 -0.24 -10.51
CA SER A 36 17.86 0.82 -9.92
C SER A 36 17.59 0.93 -8.41
N THR A 37 18.61 0.66 -7.60
CA THR A 37 18.60 0.73 -6.13
C THR A 37 18.68 2.16 -5.56
N ASP A 38 18.87 3.18 -6.40
CA ASP A 38 19.01 4.59 -5.97
C ASP A 38 17.86 5.50 -6.43
N ALA A 39 16.63 4.99 -6.44
CA ALA A 39 15.47 5.85 -6.40
C ALA A 39 15.13 6.10 -4.92
N LEU A 40 14.95 7.37 -4.56
CA LEU A 40 14.01 7.89 -3.54
C LEU A 40 13.18 6.80 -2.85
N SER A 41 12.94 6.88 -1.52
CA SER A 41 12.08 6.04 -0.64
C SER A 41 10.63 5.76 -1.12
N TYR A 42 10.49 5.37 -2.37
CA TYR A 42 9.35 5.38 -3.26
C TYR A 42 9.63 4.22 -4.21
N THR A 43 9.49 3.01 -3.69
CA THR A 43 9.31 1.82 -4.52
C THR A 43 8.13 2.10 -5.44
N PRO A 44 8.28 1.99 -6.77
CA PRO A 44 7.14 2.13 -7.66
C PRO A 44 6.19 0.97 -7.36
N ILE A 45 5.02 1.29 -6.81
CA ILE A 45 3.90 0.34 -6.78
C ILE A 45 3.44 0.27 -8.22
N VAL A 46 3.97 -0.71 -8.95
CA VAL A 46 3.60 -0.98 -10.32
C VAL A 46 2.49 -2.01 -10.27
N HIS A 47 1.33 -1.65 -10.83
CA HIS A 47 0.36 -2.65 -11.25
C HIS A 47 0.77 -3.12 -12.65
N PRO A 48 1.22 -4.37 -12.82
CA PRO A 48 0.93 -5.05 -14.07
C PRO A 48 -0.58 -5.03 -14.24
N ASN A 49 -1.02 -4.58 -15.42
CA ASN A 49 -2.43 -4.53 -15.80
C ASN A 49 -3.10 -5.85 -15.40
N LEU A 50 -4.30 -5.80 -14.81
CA LEU A 50 -5.03 -7.00 -14.38
C LEU A 50 -5.33 -7.97 -15.56
N SER A 51 -5.19 -7.53 -16.80
CA SER A 51 -5.22 -8.36 -17.99
C SER A 51 -4.02 -9.32 -18.12
N GLU A 52 -2.88 -9.06 -17.49
CA GLU A 52 -1.76 -10.01 -17.37
C GLU A 52 -2.08 -11.15 -16.38
N LEU A 53 -3.00 -10.94 -15.44
CA LEU A 53 -3.39 -11.93 -14.44
C LEU A 53 -4.37 -13.00 -14.96
N LEU A 54 -4.94 -12.82 -16.15
CA LEU A 54 -5.99 -13.70 -16.69
C LEU A 54 -5.60 -14.42 -18.00
N SER A 55 -4.33 -14.37 -18.43
CA SER A 55 -3.90 -15.06 -19.66
C SER A 55 -2.44 -15.53 -19.65
N CYS A 56 -2.25 -16.80 -19.28
CA CYS A 56 -1.39 -17.83 -19.90
C CYS A 56 0.00 -17.44 -20.50
N GLY A 57 1.05 -18.00 -19.90
CA GLY A 57 2.19 -18.63 -20.60
C GLY A 57 3.27 -17.74 -21.28
N PRO A 58 4.43 -18.31 -21.66
CA PRO A 58 5.64 -17.57 -22.07
C PRO A 58 5.57 -16.88 -23.44
N THR A 59 4.38 -16.76 -24.04
CA THR A 59 4.17 -16.23 -25.39
C THR A 59 3.02 -15.22 -25.47
N ALA A 60 2.56 -14.68 -24.33
CA ALA A 60 1.57 -13.61 -24.34
C ALA A 60 2.21 -12.30 -24.82
N ASN A 61 2.20 -12.11 -26.14
CA ASN A 61 2.45 -10.84 -26.80
C ASN A 61 1.27 -9.92 -26.46
N THR A 62 1.25 -9.39 -25.23
CA THR A 62 0.17 -8.53 -24.73
C THR A 62 0.22 -7.22 -25.49
N LYS A 63 -0.50 -7.17 -26.61
CA LYS A 63 -0.59 -6.02 -27.49
C LYS A 63 -1.18 -4.86 -26.68
N MET A 64 -0.30 -3.98 -26.25
CA MET A 64 -0.59 -2.77 -25.48
C MET A 64 -1.87 -2.10 -26.00
N ASN A 65 -2.88 -1.92 -25.13
CA ASN A 65 -4.19 -1.46 -25.57
C ASN A 65 -4.13 -0.01 -26.09
N ASN A 66 -5.18 0.49 -26.74
CA ASN A 66 -5.16 1.84 -27.33
C ASN A 66 -4.94 2.95 -26.27
N MET A 67 -5.42 2.76 -25.04
CA MET A 67 -5.21 3.70 -23.93
C MET A 67 -3.76 3.67 -23.43
N ASP A 68 -3.17 2.49 -23.30
CA ASP A 68 -1.76 2.29 -22.96
C ASP A 68 -0.85 2.89 -24.03
N GLN A 69 -1.18 2.72 -25.32
CA GLN A 69 -0.48 3.36 -26.43
C GLN A 69 -0.52 4.88 -26.36
N LYS A 70 -1.70 5.46 -26.09
CA LYS A 70 -1.87 6.91 -25.92
C LYS A 70 -1.11 7.43 -24.69
N ARG A 71 -1.17 6.70 -23.58
CA ARG A 71 -0.43 7.00 -22.34
C ARG A 71 1.07 6.99 -22.59
N ARG A 72 1.60 5.96 -23.25
CA ARG A 72 3.03 5.88 -23.61
C ARG A 72 3.45 7.02 -24.52
N LYS A 73 2.68 7.33 -25.56
CA LYS A 73 2.95 8.49 -26.44
C LYS A 73 3.02 9.79 -25.64
N LYS A 74 2.12 9.99 -24.68
CA LYS A 74 2.11 11.18 -23.80
C LYS A 74 3.33 11.23 -22.88
N ILE A 75 3.75 10.11 -22.31
CA ILE A 75 4.97 10.02 -21.48
C ILE A 75 6.21 10.37 -22.30
N LEU A 76 6.36 9.78 -23.49
CA LEU A 76 7.49 10.04 -24.38
C LEU A 76 7.54 11.51 -24.83
N TYR A 77 6.38 12.11 -25.12
CA TYR A 77 6.28 13.53 -25.43
C TYR A 77 6.82 14.41 -24.29
N TYR A 78 6.38 14.17 -23.05
CA TYR A 78 6.88 14.93 -21.90
C TYR A 78 8.37 14.71 -21.63
N LEU A 79 8.88 13.48 -21.83
CA LEU A 79 10.32 13.22 -21.75
C LEU A 79 11.10 14.06 -22.75
N ASP A 80 10.65 14.12 -24.00
CA ASP A 80 11.30 14.91 -25.05
C ASP A 80 11.28 16.42 -24.74
N VAL A 81 10.14 16.92 -24.25
CA VAL A 81 10.01 18.30 -23.78
C VAL A 81 11.01 18.60 -22.66
N MET A 82 11.13 17.72 -21.67
CA MET A 82 12.09 17.87 -20.57
C MET A 82 13.53 17.84 -21.06
N LYS A 83 13.88 16.91 -21.96
CA LYS A 83 15.20 16.86 -22.61
C LYS A 83 15.54 18.19 -23.28
N GLY A 84 14.59 18.77 -24.03
CA GLY A 84 14.77 20.07 -24.68
C GLY A 84 14.92 21.26 -23.72
N TRP A 85 14.37 21.19 -22.51
CA TRP A 85 14.63 22.19 -21.46
C TRP A 85 16.04 22.07 -20.90
N ILE A 86 16.50 20.83 -20.74
CA ILE A 86 17.77 20.52 -20.08
C ILE A 86 18.96 20.71 -21.00
N SER A 87 18.83 20.42 -22.30
CA SER A 87 19.86 20.74 -23.27
C SER A 87 20.16 22.25 -23.32
N ARG A 88 19.25 23.10 -22.84
CA ARG A 88 19.40 24.56 -22.74
C ARG A 88 19.67 25.06 -21.32
N ALA A 89 19.82 24.15 -20.33
CA ALA A 89 19.99 24.50 -18.92
C ALA A 89 21.24 25.34 -18.63
N ALA A 90 22.28 25.20 -19.47
CA ALA A 90 23.50 25.98 -19.36
C ALA A 90 23.25 27.49 -19.56
N ASP A 91 22.28 27.86 -20.40
CA ASP A 91 21.97 29.24 -20.78
C ASP A 91 20.97 29.92 -19.82
N PHE A 92 20.49 29.21 -18.80
CA PHE A 92 19.45 29.72 -17.91
C PHE A 92 20.04 30.55 -16.77
N ASP A 93 19.35 31.63 -16.39
CA ASP A 93 19.60 32.31 -15.12
C ASP A 93 18.98 31.52 -13.94
N ASP A 94 19.29 31.92 -12.71
CA ASP A 94 18.80 31.22 -11.51
C ASP A 94 17.27 31.22 -11.40
N SER A 95 16.61 32.26 -11.90
CA SER A 95 15.14 32.37 -11.89
C SER A 95 14.51 31.35 -12.83
N LYS A 96 15.06 31.22 -14.05
CA LYS A 96 14.60 30.30 -15.09
C LYS A 96 14.92 28.84 -14.74
N ARG A 97 16.04 28.57 -14.07
CA ARG A 97 16.31 27.23 -13.50
C ARG A 97 15.28 26.86 -12.44
N TYR A 98 14.95 27.79 -11.54
CA TYR A 98 13.92 27.55 -10.52
C TYR A 98 12.54 27.30 -11.12
N GLU A 99 12.15 28.05 -12.14
CA GLU A 99 10.90 27.82 -12.87
C GLU A 99 10.90 26.46 -13.58
N THR A 100 12.02 26.08 -14.21
CA THR A 100 12.18 24.77 -14.85
C THR A 100 12.03 23.62 -13.84
N ILE A 101 12.61 23.74 -12.63
CA ILE A 101 12.42 22.74 -11.57
C ILE A 101 10.95 22.62 -11.18
N LYS A 102 10.21 23.73 -11.07
CA LYS A 102 8.77 23.68 -10.78
C LYS A 102 8.01 22.93 -11.86
N GLU A 103 8.33 23.16 -13.13
CA GLU A 103 7.72 22.44 -14.25
C GLU A 103 8.08 20.95 -14.24
N LEU A 104 9.34 20.59 -13.92
CA LEU A 104 9.75 19.19 -13.73
C LEU A 104 8.93 18.50 -12.65
N TYR A 105 8.69 19.15 -11.50
CA TYR A 105 7.83 18.61 -10.45
C TYR A 105 6.38 18.45 -10.90
N LYS A 106 5.83 19.37 -11.69
CA LYS A 106 4.49 19.26 -12.26
C LYS A 106 4.40 18.06 -13.21
N ILE A 107 5.37 17.88 -14.10
CA ILE A 107 5.43 16.74 -15.02
C ILE A 107 5.57 15.43 -14.24
N ALA A 108 6.43 15.39 -13.21
CA ALA A 108 6.58 14.23 -12.34
C ALA A 108 5.26 13.86 -11.65
N ASP A 109 4.49 14.84 -11.19
CA ASP A 109 3.17 14.60 -10.60
C ASP A 109 2.17 14.06 -11.64
N VAL A 110 2.19 14.57 -12.87
CA VAL A 110 1.40 14.04 -13.99
C VAL A 110 1.80 12.59 -14.29
N PHE A 111 3.10 12.26 -14.28
CA PHE A 111 3.59 10.90 -14.45
C PHE A 111 3.12 9.97 -13.32
N ARG A 112 3.13 10.41 -12.06
CA ARG A 112 2.58 9.62 -10.94
C ARG A 112 1.09 9.37 -11.09
N LYS A 113 0.32 10.39 -11.44
CA LYS A 113 -1.13 10.26 -11.66
C LYS A 113 -1.45 9.37 -12.85
N MET A 114 -0.64 9.43 -13.90
CA MET A 114 -0.77 8.52 -15.02
C MET A 114 -0.31 7.11 -14.64
N ALA A 115 0.66 6.94 -13.74
CA ALA A 115 1.17 5.64 -13.29
C ALA A 115 0.04 4.77 -12.71
N ILE A 116 -0.83 5.39 -11.92
CA ILE A 116 -2.03 4.80 -11.33
C ILE A 116 -3.05 4.54 -12.44
N ASP A 117 -3.55 3.31 -12.54
CA ASP A 117 -4.61 2.99 -13.49
C ASP A 117 -5.87 3.81 -13.17
N ALA A 118 -6.45 4.41 -14.21
CA ALA A 118 -7.64 5.25 -14.06
C ALA A 118 -8.88 4.41 -13.73
N GLN A 119 -8.84 3.09 -13.99
CA GLN A 119 -9.92 2.16 -13.68
C GLN A 119 -9.35 0.97 -12.90
N PRO A 120 -9.43 0.96 -11.55
CA PRO A 120 -9.07 -0.23 -10.81
C PRO A 120 -10.00 -1.37 -11.24
N ALA A 121 -9.42 -2.42 -11.80
CA ALA A 121 -10.16 -3.57 -12.30
C ALA A 121 -10.68 -4.47 -11.17
N LEU A 122 -10.13 -4.33 -9.96
CA LEU A 122 -10.55 -5.04 -8.75
C LEU A 122 -11.28 -4.11 -7.78
N PRO A 123 -12.38 -4.56 -7.14
CA PRO A 123 -13.03 -3.79 -6.11
C PRO A 123 -12.22 -3.80 -4.81
N ASP A 124 -12.28 -2.69 -4.06
CA ASP A 124 -11.72 -2.60 -2.71
C ASP A 124 -12.19 -3.75 -1.80
N ILE A 125 -11.28 -4.23 -0.96
CA ILE A 125 -11.60 -5.25 0.05
C ILE A 125 -11.91 -4.56 1.37
N PHE A 126 -13.08 -4.84 1.93
CA PHE A 126 -13.51 -4.31 3.23
C PHE A 126 -13.62 -5.42 4.25
N LEU A 127 -13.02 -5.19 5.42
CA LEU A 127 -13.27 -5.98 6.62
C LEU A 127 -14.20 -5.18 7.52
N TRP A 128 -15.37 -5.73 7.83
CA TRP A 128 -16.33 -5.14 8.76
C TRP A 128 -16.37 -5.91 10.07
N MET A 129 -16.39 -5.18 11.18
CA MET A 129 -16.78 -5.71 12.48
C MET A 129 -18.28 -5.47 12.66
N ILE A 130 -19.03 -6.55 12.87
CA ILE A 130 -20.48 -6.52 13.06
C ILE A 130 -20.79 -6.89 14.51
N CYS A 131 -21.56 -6.06 15.19
CA CYS A 131 -22.09 -6.30 16.53
C CYS A 131 -23.60 -6.00 16.48
N ASP A 132 -24.44 -6.92 16.95
CA ASP A 132 -25.91 -6.75 16.93
C ASP A 132 -26.47 -6.32 15.57
N SER A 133 -26.00 -6.94 14.48
CA SER A 133 -26.33 -6.60 13.09
C SER A 133 -25.92 -5.19 12.63
N GLN A 134 -25.16 -4.45 13.45
CA GLN A 134 -24.64 -3.12 13.12
C GLN A 134 -23.16 -3.17 12.78
N ARG A 135 -22.77 -2.39 11.77
CA ARG A 135 -21.36 -2.19 11.39
C ARG A 135 -20.72 -1.21 12.36
N VAL A 136 -19.87 -1.71 13.25
CA VAL A 136 -19.29 -0.93 14.36
C VAL A 136 -17.84 -0.50 14.10
N ALA A 137 -17.11 -1.22 13.26
CA ALA A 137 -15.76 -0.84 12.84
C ALA A 137 -15.42 -1.45 11.47
N TYR A 138 -14.42 -0.90 10.77
CA TYR A 138 -13.97 -1.42 9.50
C TYR A 138 -12.48 -1.19 9.22
N ALA A 139 -11.95 -1.98 8.29
CA ALA A 139 -10.72 -1.70 7.57
C ALA A 139 -10.98 -1.80 6.06
N ARG A 140 -10.26 -0.98 5.28
CA ARG A 140 -10.29 -1.00 3.81
C ARG A 140 -8.88 -1.34 3.33
N PHE A 141 -8.80 -2.22 2.35
CA PHE A 141 -7.58 -2.62 1.67
C PHE A 141 -7.70 -2.34 0.19
N GLN A 142 -6.65 -1.77 -0.38
CA GLN A 142 -6.49 -1.70 -1.81
C GLN A 142 -6.15 -3.12 -2.32
N PRO A 143 -6.82 -3.63 -3.36
CA PRO A 143 -6.56 -4.97 -3.91
C PRO A 143 -5.10 -5.13 -4.34
N GLU A 144 -4.56 -4.06 -4.90
CA GLU A 144 -3.15 -3.80 -5.19
C GLU A 144 -2.18 -4.29 -4.11
N ASP A 145 -2.49 -4.03 -2.84
CA ASP A 145 -1.62 -4.37 -1.71
C ASP A 145 -1.69 -5.85 -1.33
N LEU A 146 -2.75 -6.55 -1.76
CA LEU A 146 -3.05 -7.94 -1.39
C LEU A 146 -2.74 -8.94 -2.51
N LEU A 147 -2.60 -8.45 -3.73
CA LEU A 147 -2.34 -9.25 -4.91
C LEU A 147 -1.04 -10.05 -4.76
N PHE A 148 -1.11 -11.35 -5.00
CA PHE A 148 0.01 -12.26 -4.96
C PHE A 148 0.60 -12.44 -6.36
N ASN A 149 1.92 -12.35 -6.42
CA ASN A 149 2.71 -12.73 -7.57
C ASN A 149 3.99 -13.44 -7.08
N ILE A 150 4.53 -14.35 -7.91
CA ILE A 150 5.81 -15.01 -7.67
C ILE A 150 6.95 -13.98 -7.76
N CYS A 151 6.84 -13.03 -8.69
CA CYS A 151 7.78 -11.92 -8.82
C CYS A 151 7.59 -10.94 -7.64
N GLN A 152 8.65 -10.68 -6.87
CA GLN A 152 8.57 -9.77 -5.71
C GLN A 152 8.29 -8.32 -6.11
N GLY A 153 8.71 -7.88 -7.30
CA GLY A 153 8.46 -6.52 -7.79
C GLY A 153 6.98 -6.24 -8.08
N ASP A 154 6.23 -7.28 -8.41
CA ASP A 154 4.83 -7.21 -8.82
C ASP A 154 3.87 -7.74 -7.72
N LYS A 155 4.42 -8.07 -6.56
CA LYS A 155 3.67 -8.59 -5.42
C LYS A 155 3.18 -7.44 -4.54
N GLY A 156 1.90 -7.49 -4.18
CA GLY A 156 1.31 -6.55 -3.24
C GLY A 156 2.04 -6.53 -1.89
N LEU A 157 2.19 -5.34 -1.32
CA LEU A 157 2.98 -5.07 -0.12
C LEU A 157 2.60 -5.96 1.08
N HIS A 158 1.31 -6.24 1.21
CA HIS A 158 0.70 -6.96 2.33
C HIS A 158 0.28 -8.40 1.97
N SER A 159 0.55 -8.83 0.73
CA SER A 159 0.15 -10.13 0.21
C SER A 159 0.85 -11.29 0.92
N GLY A 160 0.07 -12.21 1.48
CA GLY A 160 0.54 -13.39 2.16
C GLY A 160 1.43 -13.07 3.35
N ARG A 161 1.08 -12.05 4.14
CA ARG A 161 1.80 -11.67 5.37
C ARG A 161 0.82 -11.43 6.50
N VAL A 162 1.21 -11.81 7.72
CA VAL A 162 0.45 -11.47 8.92
C VAL A 162 0.64 -9.99 9.22
N GLN A 163 -0.45 -9.25 9.29
CA GLN A 163 -0.47 -7.83 9.59
C GLN A 163 -1.41 -7.52 10.75
N THR A 164 -0.99 -6.56 11.57
CA THR A 164 -1.80 -6.03 12.68
C THR A 164 -2.52 -4.78 12.22
N ILE A 165 -3.84 -4.74 12.40
CA ILE A 165 -4.69 -3.68 11.89
C ILE A 165 -5.56 -3.14 13.00
N PHE A 166 -5.63 -1.82 13.05
CA PHE A 166 -6.52 -1.09 13.93
C PHE A 166 -7.75 -0.67 13.16
N LEU A 167 -8.90 -1.20 13.56
CA LEU A 167 -10.17 -0.92 12.87
C LEU A 167 -10.62 0.51 13.14
N LYS A 168 -11.18 1.14 12.11
CA LYS A 168 -11.71 2.51 12.14
C LYS A 168 -13.21 2.48 12.38
N THR A 169 -13.72 3.44 13.13
CA THR A 169 -15.17 3.60 13.28
C THR A 169 -15.76 4.12 11.97
N PRO A 170 -16.87 3.55 11.46
CA PRO A 170 -17.62 4.15 10.37
C PRO A 170 -18.06 5.55 10.81
N ARG A 171 -17.79 6.54 9.98
CA ARG A 171 -17.94 7.96 10.33
C ARG A 171 -19.42 8.25 10.58
N SER A 172 -19.83 8.37 11.85
CA SER A 172 -21.13 8.96 12.21
C SER A 172 -21.07 10.45 11.95
N THR A 173 -22.09 11.00 11.29
CA THR A 173 -22.27 12.44 11.04
C THR A 173 -22.28 13.27 12.34
N TYR A 174 -22.47 12.61 13.49
CA TYR A 174 -22.43 13.19 14.83
C TYR A 174 -21.23 12.62 15.61
N GLN A 175 -20.10 13.34 15.58
CA GLN A 175 -19.15 13.58 16.69
C GLN A 175 -17.71 13.72 16.17
N ARG A 176 -17.15 14.92 16.37
CA ARG A 176 -15.72 15.23 16.32
C ARG A 176 -15.01 14.79 17.61
N PHE A 177 -15.30 13.59 18.12
CA PHE A 177 -14.58 13.04 19.26
C PHE A 177 -13.60 11.98 18.77
N ASN A 178 -12.33 12.33 18.97
CA ASN A 178 -11.10 11.55 18.83
C ASN A 178 -11.32 10.04 18.68
N SER A 179 -10.90 9.52 17.53
CA SER A 179 -10.82 8.12 17.15
C SER A 179 -10.17 7.26 18.25
N SER A 180 -10.96 6.78 19.22
CA SER A 180 -10.57 5.66 20.06
C SER A 180 -10.56 4.42 19.17
N THR A 181 -9.37 3.87 18.95
CA THR A 181 -9.19 2.59 18.27
C THR A 181 -10.07 1.52 18.94
N ASN A 182 -11.12 1.06 18.26
CA ASN A 182 -12.12 0.19 18.88
C ASN A 182 -11.74 -1.30 18.83
N ALA A 183 -10.82 -1.70 17.95
CA ALA A 183 -10.35 -3.08 17.88
C ALA A 183 -8.99 -3.18 17.18
N LYS A 184 -8.17 -4.12 17.67
CA LYS A 184 -6.91 -4.55 17.06
C LYS A 184 -7.12 -5.98 16.57
N VAL A 185 -6.93 -6.22 15.28
CA VAL A 185 -7.02 -7.54 14.67
C VAL A 185 -5.69 -7.91 14.01
N GLN A 186 -5.33 -9.18 14.05
CA GLN A 186 -4.23 -9.73 13.26
C GLN A 186 -4.82 -10.57 12.14
N LEU A 187 -4.39 -10.32 10.91
CA LEU A 187 -4.93 -10.94 9.71
C LEU A 187 -3.81 -11.42 8.81
N TYR A 188 -4.06 -12.54 8.12
CA TYR A 188 -3.30 -12.97 6.97
C TYR A 188 -4.21 -12.86 5.76
N LEU A 189 -3.84 -12.03 4.79
CA LEU A 189 -4.63 -11.82 3.57
C LEU A 189 -3.81 -12.22 2.35
N TRP A 190 -4.44 -12.91 1.41
CA TRP A 190 -3.83 -13.35 0.17
C TRP A 190 -4.89 -13.27 -0.94
N LEU A 191 -4.53 -12.68 -2.07
CA LEU A 191 -5.38 -12.56 -3.24
C LEU A 191 -4.57 -12.96 -4.48
N GLY A 192 -4.89 -14.05 -5.15
CA GLY A 192 -4.14 -14.51 -6.31
C GLY A 192 -4.95 -15.46 -7.16
N ILE A 193 -4.35 -15.89 -8.27
CA ILE A 193 -4.94 -16.87 -9.19
C ILE A 193 -4.74 -18.30 -8.69
N GLU A 194 -5.55 -19.22 -9.19
CA GLU A 194 -5.58 -20.62 -8.78
C GLU A 194 -4.22 -21.32 -9.00
N GLU A 195 -3.48 -20.95 -10.03
CA GLU A 195 -2.14 -21.48 -10.32
C GLU A 195 -1.13 -21.21 -9.19
N TYR A 196 -1.37 -20.18 -8.37
CA TYR A 196 -0.53 -19.79 -7.25
C TYR A 196 -1.04 -20.32 -5.90
N GLU A 197 -2.05 -21.18 -5.90
CA GLU A 197 -2.58 -21.83 -4.71
C GLU A 197 -1.51 -22.48 -3.79
N PRO A 198 -0.47 -23.15 -4.32
CA PRO A 198 0.62 -23.70 -3.50
C PRO A 198 1.35 -22.68 -2.63
N TYR A 199 1.25 -21.39 -2.94
CA TYR A 199 1.90 -20.31 -2.21
C TYR A 199 1.02 -19.67 -1.12
N ILE A 200 -0.27 -19.98 -1.05
CA ILE A 200 -1.22 -19.34 -0.13
C ILE A 200 -0.73 -19.38 1.32
N PHE A 201 -0.23 -20.52 1.79
CA PHE A 201 0.15 -20.70 3.20
C PHE A 201 1.66 -20.64 3.46
N LYS A 202 2.47 -20.36 2.43
CA LYS A 202 3.95 -20.39 2.53
C LYS A 202 4.52 -19.50 3.64
N HIS A 203 3.82 -18.41 3.95
CA HIS A 203 4.25 -17.40 4.93
C HIS A 203 3.32 -17.34 6.15
N LEU A 204 2.47 -18.35 6.33
CA LEU A 204 1.67 -18.47 7.54
C LEU A 204 2.59 -18.83 8.72
N PRO A 205 2.34 -18.33 9.94
CA PRO A 205 3.11 -18.73 11.12
C PRO A 205 3.09 -20.25 11.33
N THR A 206 4.11 -20.77 12.00
CA THR A 206 4.11 -22.18 12.42
C THR A 206 3.01 -22.43 13.44
N GLY A 207 2.44 -23.64 13.43
CA GLY A 207 1.39 -24.05 14.38
C GLY A 207 -0.02 -24.09 13.81
N PHE A 208 -0.25 -23.70 12.54
CA PHE A 208 -1.50 -23.98 11.84
C PHE A 208 -1.49 -25.39 11.21
N ASP A 209 -2.63 -26.07 11.26
CA ASP A 209 -2.85 -27.31 10.51
C ASP A 209 -3.01 -26.98 9.03
N MET A 210 -2.01 -27.31 8.23
CA MET A 210 -1.99 -26.96 6.82
C MET A 210 -3.03 -27.81 6.06
N PRO A 211 -4.00 -27.19 5.35
CA PRO A 211 -4.94 -27.94 4.56
C PRO A 211 -4.24 -28.62 3.39
N THR A 212 -4.81 -29.74 2.93
CA THR A 212 -4.37 -30.38 1.68
C THR A 212 -4.82 -29.54 0.49
N LEU A 213 -3.94 -29.40 -0.50
CA LEU A 213 -4.24 -28.71 -1.76
C LEU A 213 -4.68 -29.73 -2.83
N PRO A 214 -5.58 -29.33 -3.76
CA PRO A 214 -6.21 -28.02 -3.88
C PRO A 214 -7.27 -27.76 -2.79
N LEU A 215 -7.46 -26.49 -2.43
CA LEU A 215 -8.45 -26.05 -1.46
C LEU A 215 -9.84 -26.37 -2.00
N GLN A 216 -10.61 -27.12 -1.20
CA GLN A 216 -12.02 -27.26 -1.49
C GLN A 216 -12.74 -25.92 -1.27
N PRO A 217 -13.78 -25.60 -2.07
CA PRO A 217 -14.54 -24.35 -1.97
C PRO A 217 -15.09 -24.06 -0.57
N GLU A 218 -15.23 -25.09 0.26
CA GLU A 218 -15.89 -25.06 1.56
C GLU A 218 -14.95 -24.95 2.77
N LEU A 219 -13.66 -24.67 2.58
CA LEU A 219 -12.75 -24.50 3.72
C LEU A 219 -13.16 -23.32 4.60
N LYS A 220 -13.88 -23.64 5.68
CA LYS A 220 -14.47 -22.64 6.60
C LYS A 220 -13.52 -22.28 7.75
N THR A 221 -12.52 -23.10 8.09
CA THR A 221 -11.65 -22.85 9.25
C THR A 221 -10.34 -23.61 9.16
N ILE A 222 -9.22 -22.92 9.43
CA ILE A 222 -7.90 -23.53 9.66
C ILE A 222 -7.64 -23.46 11.16
N ARG A 223 -7.21 -24.57 11.78
CA ARG A 223 -6.98 -24.64 13.22
C ARG A 223 -5.53 -24.25 13.54
N TYR A 224 -5.37 -23.39 14.55
CA TYR A 224 -4.06 -23.12 15.15
C TYR A 224 -3.89 -24.00 16.39
N ASN A 225 -2.91 -24.89 16.36
CA ASN A 225 -2.56 -25.82 17.44
C ASN A 225 -1.36 -25.33 18.27
N GLY A 226 -0.79 -24.18 17.93
CA GLY A 226 0.27 -23.58 18.73
C GLY A 226 -0.24 -23.14 20.10
N GLY A 227 0.40 -23.59 21.17
CA GLY A 227 0.16 -23.07 22.51
C GLY A 227 0.86 -21.72 22.67
N THR A 228 0.12 -20.66 22.95
CA THR A 228 0.67 -19.36 23.34
C THR A 228 0.30 -19.07 24.79
N PHE A 229 1.31 -18.93 25.66
CA PHE A 229 1.10 -18.48 27.02
C PHE A 229 1.04 -16.95 27.04
N PHE A 230 -0.05 -16.41 27.57
CA PHE A 230 -0.19 -14.97 27.84
C PHE A 230 -0.24 -14.75 29.34
N GLU A 231 0.53 -13.77 29.82
CA GLU A 231 0.44 -13.30 31.19
C GLU A 231 -0.39 -12.01 31.21
N LEU A 232 -1.60 -12.08 31.77
CA LEU A 232 -2.38 -10.88 32.04
C LEU A 232 -1.87 -10.24 33.32
N ARG A 233 -1.23 -9.08 33.21
CA ARG A 233 -0.83 -8.29 34.36
C ARG A 233 -1.88 -7.22 34.64
N CYS A 234 -2.56 -7.35 35.77
CA CYS A 234 -3.44 -6.31 36.29
C CYS A 234 -2.71 -5.56 37.41
N HIS A 235 -2.67 -4.23 37.31
CA HIS A 235 -2.12 -3.36 38.34
C HIS A 235 -3.24 -2.47 38.90
N CYS A 236 -3.67 -2.76 40.12
CA CYS A 236 -4.66 -1.95 40.84
C CYS A 236 -3.93 -0.95 41.74
N TYR A 237 -3.99 0.33 41.40
CA TYR A 237 -3.17 1.35 42.07
C TYR A 237 -3.85 1.99 43.29
N LYS A 238 -5.12 2.41 43.15
CA LYS A 238 -5.92 2.97 44.25
C LYS A 238 -7.39 3.09 43.87
N ALA A 239 -8.27 2.93 44.86
CA ALA A 239 -9.66 3.35 44.77
C ALA A 239 -9.82 4.78 45.31
N ARG A 240 -10.82 5.52 44.83
CA ARG A 240 -11.19 6.86 45.30
C ARG A 240 -12.71 6.97 45.40
N ALA A 241 -13.17 7.82 46.31
CA ALA A 241 -14.60 8.09 46.52
C ALA A 241 -15.44 6.82 46.74
N LEU A 242 -14.94 5.94 47.61
CA LEU A 242 -15.68 4.76 48.04
C LEU A 242 -16.90 5.20 48.86
N ILE A 243 -18.03 4.54 48.62
CA ILE A 243 -19.27 4.76 49.37
C ILE A 243 -19.06 4.17 50.76
N ALA A 244 -19.42 4.91 51.81
CA ALA A 244 -19.40 4.43 53.19
C ALA A 244 -20.38 3.27 53.38
N ALA A 245 -19.91 2.18 53.98
CA ALA A 245 -20.68 0.96 54.18
C ALA A 245 -21.17 0.80 55.62
N ASP A 246 -20.60 1.54 56.57
CA ASP A 246 -20.93 1.46 57.98
C ASP A 246 -21.34 2.81 58.59
N ALA A 247 -21.78 2.77 59.84
CA ALA A 247 -22.17 3.95 60.60
C ALA A 247 -20.99 4.87 60.95
N SER A 248 -19.74 4.44 60.71
CA SER A 248 -18.54 5.27 60.92
C SER A 248 -18.26 6.20 59.73
N GLY A 249 -18.96 6.01 58.61
CA GLY A 249 -18.72 6.77 57.38
C GLY A 249 -17.52 6.25 56.59
N LEU A 250 -17.03 5.05 56.91
CA LEU A 250 -15.91 4.40 56.25
C LEU A 250 -16.37 3.12 55.53
N SER A 251 -15.43 2.58 54.76
CA SER A 251 -15.56 1.29 54.10
C SER A 251 -14.22 0.57 54.14
N ASP A 252 -14.28 -0.75 54.29
CA ASP A 252 -13.11 -1.64 54.28
C ASP A 252 -13.01 -2.36 52.93
N PRO A 253 -12.56 -1.68 51.85
CA PRO A 253 -12.47 -2.28 50.53
C PRO A 253 -11.36 -3.32 50.46
N PHE A 254 -11.63 -4.41 49.76
CA PHE A 254 -10.63 -5.35 49.27
C PHE A 254 -10.80 -5.52 47.75
N LEU A 255 -9.75 -6.00 47.08
CA LEU A 255 -9.71 -6.20 45.63
C LEU A 255 -9.24 -7.62 45.31
#